data_AF-A6LR88-F1
#
_entry.id   AF-A6LR88-F1
#
_cell.length_a   1.000
_cell.length_b   1.000
_cell.length_c   1.000
_cell.angle_alpha   90.00
_cell.angle_beta   90.00
_cell.angle_gamma   90.00
#
_symmetry.space_group_name_H-M   'P 1'
#
loop_
_entity.id
_entity.type
_entity.pdbx_description
1 polymer ?
#
loop_
_entity_poly.entity_id
_entity_poly.type
_entity_poly.pdbx_seq_one_letter_code
_entity_poly.pdbx_strand_id
1 'polypeptide(L)'
;MNNNLKNEIEEMIKKLSMSHDDEESDNKVEETAEEYLKYIDSIRFIELITAIESKYDIEIDNKDLVRENTKELDTFVSMVGKYMK
;
A
#
# COMPACT_ATOMS: atom_id res chain seq x y z
N MET A 1 10.64 -15.35 -4.29
CA MET A 1 9.72 -14.45 -5.01
C MET A 1 9.10 -13.43 -4.05
N ASN A 2 8.55 -13.85 -2.90
CA ASN A 2 7.87 -12.93 -1.96
C ASN A 2 8.71 -11.77 -1.39
N ASN A 3 10.02 -11.96 -1.15
CA ASN A 3 10.84 -10.89 -0.57
C ASN A 3 11.04 -9.69 -1.50
N ASN A 4 11.03 -9.87 -2.83
CA ASN A 4 11.18 -8.74 -3.75
C ASN A 4 9.90 -7.91 -3.83
N LEU A 5 8.75 -8.58 -3.93
CA LEU A 5 7.45 -7.91 -3.96
C LEU A 5 7.18 -7.13 -2.67
N LYS A 6 7.50 -7.71 -1.50
CA LYS A 6 7.36 -7.04 -0.21
C LYS A 6 8.17 -5.74 -0.17
N ASN A 7 9.46 -5.81 -0.49
CA ASN A 7 10.34 -4.63 -0.50
C ASN A 7 9.83 -3.56 -1.47
N GLU A 8 9.36 -3.96 -2.65
CA GLU A 8 8.83 -3.02 -3.63
C GLU A 8 7.54 -2.33 -3.18
N ILE A 9 6.64 -3.06 -2.51
CA ILE A 9 5.41 -2.51 -1.93
C ILE A 9 5.74 -1.56 -0.77
N GLU A 10 6.69 -1.93 0.10
CA GLU A 10 7.17 -1.04 1.17
C GLU A 10 7.73 0.27 0.62
N GLU A 11 8.52 0.22 -0.45
CA GLU A 11 9.06 1.43 -1.08
C GLU A 11 7.98 2.29 -1.74
N MET A 12 6.91 1.70 -2.27
CA MET A 12 5.76 2.46 -2.78
C MET A 12 5.01 3.16 -1.65
N ILE A 13 4.78 2.45 -0.53
CA ILE A 13 4.14 3.02 0.66
C ILE A 13 4.96 4.20 1.20
N LYS A 14 6.28 4.04 1.35
CA LYS A 14 7.16 5.14 1.80
C LYS A 14 7.13 6.35 0.86
N LYS A 15 7.08 6.12 -0.46
CA LYS A 15 7.01 7.23 -1.42
C LYS A 15 5.70 7.99 -1.29
N LEU A 16 4.59 7.29 -1.13
CA LEU A 16 3.27 7.88 -0.92
C LEU A 16 3.16 8.61 0.42
N SER A 17 3.80 8.10 1.47
CA SER A 17 3.84 8.79 2.76
C SER A 17 4.65 10.10 2.67
N MET A 18 5.80 10.08 2.00
CA MET A 18 6.69 11.25 1.89
C MET A 18 6.21 12.30 0.87
N SER A 19 5.48 11.92 -0.19
CA SER A 19 5.06 12.86 -1.24
C SER A 19 4.05 13.90 -0.79
N HIS A 20 3.53 13.80 0.44
CA HIS A 20 2.56 14.73 1.00
C HIS A 20 3.02 15.42 2.29
N ASP A 21 4.26 15.19 2.73
CA ASP A 21 4.87 15.92 3.85
C ASP A 21 5.24 17.38 3.49
N ASP A 22 5.14 17.78 2.21
CA ASP A 22 5.35 19.16 1.76
C ASP A 22 4.14 20.09 2.01
N GLU A 23 2.96 19.55 2.36
CA GLU A 23 1.77 20.34 2.71
C GLU A 23 1.16 19.90 4.05
N GLU A 24 1.63 20.53 5.13
CA GLU A 24 0.84 20.87 6.33
C GLU A 24 -0.01 19.74 6.94
N SER A 25 0.55 18.54 7.14
CA SER A 25 -0.13 17.46 7.87
C SER A 25 0.48 17.24 9.25
N ASP A 26 -0.26 17.62 10.28
CA ASP A 26 -0.03 17.32 11.70
C ASP A 26 -0.25 15.81 12.02
N ASN A 27 -0.04 14.95 11.03
CA ASN A 27 -0.22 13.51 11.11
C ASN A 27 1.13 12.88 11.43
N LYS A 28 1.15 12.05 12.47
CA LYS A 28 2.30 11.22 12.84
C LYS A 28 2.95 10.65 11.60
N VAL A 29 4.23 10.94 11.41
CA VAL A 29 5.10 10.20 10.50
C VAL A 29 5.02 8.74 10.95
N GLU A 30 4.34 7.91 10.18
CA GLU A 30 4.29 6.48 10.45
C GLU A 30 5.67 5.91 10.11
N GLU A 31 6.36 5.41 11.14
CA GLU A 31 7.77 5.02 11.04
C GLU A 31 7.95 3.79 10.12
N THR A 32 6.86 3.05 9.89
CA THR A 32 6.86 1.81 9.11
C THR A 32 5.70 1.72 8.12
N ALA A 33 5.91 0.96 7.04
CA ALA A 33 4.86 0.69 6.04
C ALA A 33 3.64 -0.04 6.63
N GLU A 34 3.86 -0.85 7.67
CA GLU A 34 2.80 -1.54 8.40
C GLU A 34 1.95 -0.58 9.23
N GLU A 35 2.57 0.39 9.91
CA GLU A 35 1.82 1.45 10.58
C GLU A 35 1.03 2.28 9.59
N TYR A 36 1.64 2.63 8.44
CA TYR A 36 0.97 3.35 7.37
C TYR A 36 -0.29 2.65 6.90
N LEU A 37 -0.19 1.38 6.53
CA LEU A 37 -1.34 0.59 6.11
C LEU A 37 -2.45 0.49 7.16
N LYS A 38 -2.11 0.60 8.45
CA LYS A 38 -3.08 0.49 9.55
C LYS A 38 -3.96 1.73 9.69
N TYR A 39 -3.40 2.92 9.45
CA TYR A 39 -4.13 4.19 9.60
C TYR A 39 -4.31 4.99 8.32
N ILE A 40 -3.85 4.46 7.18
CA ILE A 40 -4.09 5.01 5.85
C ILE A 40 -5.57 5.38 5.67
N ASP A 41 -5.82 6.63 5.27
CA ASP A 41 -7.17 7.06 4.94
C ASP A 41 -7.63 6.52 3.59
N SER A 42 -8.92 6.64 3.31
CA SER A 42 -9.52 6.05 2.11
C SER A 42 -9.00 6.63 0.80
N ILE A 43 -8.59 7.91 0.78
CA ILE A 43 -8.06 8.54 -0.44
C ILE A 43 -6.66 8.01 -0.70
N ARG A 44 -5.81 8.01 0.32
CA ARG A 44 -4.44 7.46 0.24
C ARG A 44 -4.42 5.99 -0.11
N PHE A 45 -5.38 5.24 0.41
CA PHE A 45 -5.52 3.84 0.07
C PHE A 45 -5.83 3.65 -1.42
N ILE A 46 -6.73 4.46 -2.00
CA ILE A 46 -7.02 4.40 -3.44
C ILE A 46 -5.78 4.76 -4.28
N GLU A 47 -5.02 5.78 -3.87
CA GLU A 47 -3.77 6.16 -4.55
C GLU A 47 -2.74 5.02 -4.52
N LEU A 48 -2.58 4.36 -3.38
CA LEU A 48 -1.71 3.19 -3.23
C LEU A 48 -2.12 2.05 -4.16
N ILE A 49 -3.41 1.70 -4.19
CA ILE A 49 -3.93 0.64 -5.07
C ILE A 49 -3.71 1.00 -6.54
N THR A 50 -4.06 2.22 -6.94
CA THR A 50 -3.89 2.70 -8.32
C THR A 50 -2.42 2.65 -8.75
N ALA A 51 -1.50 3.02 -7.86
CA ALA A 51 -0.06 2.96 -8.13
C ALA A 51 0.44 1.51 -8.29
N ILE A 52 -0.05 0.58 -7.47
CA ILE A 52 0.27 -0.85 -7.55
C ILE A 52 -0.25 -1.46 -8.85
N GLU A 53 -1.51 -1.20 -9.19
CA GLU A 53 -2.16 -1.67 -10.43
C GLU A 53 -1.39 -1.18 -11.66
N SER A 54 -1.06 0.11 -11.70
CA SER A 54 -0.28 0.72 -12.77
C SER A 54 1.14 0.14 -12.88
N LYS A 55 1.80 -0.09 -11.74
CA LYS A 55 3.17 -0.61 -11.72
C LYS A 55 3.26 -2.05 -12.23
N TYR A 56 2.30 -2.90 -11.86
CA TYR A 56 2.33 -4.33 -12.17
C TYR A 56 1.42 -4.74 -13.32
N ASP A 57 0.71 -3.78 -13.94
CA ASP A 57 -0.27 -4.03 -15.01
C ASP A 57 -1.31 -5.08 -14.58
N ILE A 58 -1.87 -4.88 -13.38
CA ILE A 58 -2.87 -5.75 -12.76
C ILE A 58 -4.16 -4.98 -12.44
N GLU A 59 -5.25 -5.71 -12.24
CA GLU A 59 -6.54 -5.16 -11.80
C GLU A 59 -7.01 -5.96 -10.57
N ILE A 60 -7.10 -5.29 -9.43
CA ILE A 60 -7.45 -5.91 -8.14
C ILE A 60 -8.97 -5.82 -7.95
N ASP A 61 -9.63 -6.94 -7.63
CA ASP A 61 -11.07 -6.92 -7.34
C ASP A 61 -11.31 -6.15 -6.02
N ASN A 62 -12.23 -5.18 -6.06
CA ASN A 62 -12.65 -4.41 -4.88
C ASN A 62 -13.07 -5.28 -3.69
N LYS A 63 -13.53 -6.53 -3.92
CA LYS A 63 -13.87 -7.49 -2.87
C LYS A 63 -12.65 -7.94 -2.06
N ASP A 64 -11.45 -7.93 -2.65
CA ASP A 64 -10.21 -8.26 -1.97
C ASP A 64 -9.60 -7.06 -1.24
N LEU A 65 -10.01 -5.83 -1.58
CA LEU A 65 -9.62 -4.57 -0.94
C LEU A 65 -10.37 -4.28 0.37
N VAL A 66 -10.77 -5.33 1.09
CA VAL A 66 -11.38 -5.18 2.42
C VAL A 66 -10.32 -4.86 3.46
N ARG A 67 -10.69 -4.04 4.46
CA ARG A 67 -9.79 -3.51 5.50
C ARG A 67 -9.02 -4.59 6.27
N GLU A 68 -9.52 -5.81 6.33
CA GLU A 68 -8.85 -6.93 7.00
C GLU A 68 -7.63 -7.43 6.21
N ASN A 69 -7.70 -7.38 4.88
CA ASN A 69 -6.61 -7.82 4.00
C ASN A 69 -5.50 -6.78 3.85
N THR A 70 -5.73 -5.55 4.31
CA THR A 70 -4.89 -4.39 3.97
C THR A 70 -4.17 -3.78 5.18
N LYS A 71 -4.50 -4.18 6.41
CA LYS A 71 -3.88 -3.68 7.64
C LYS A 71 -2.52 -4.30 7.96
N GLU A 72 -2.28 -5.52 7.52
CA GLU A 72 -1.04 -6.23 7.73
C GLU A 72 -0.27 -6.27 6.42
N LEU A 73 0.98 -5.82 6.45
CA LEU A 73 1.79 -5.70 5.24
C LEU A 73 1.95 -7.05 4.53
N ASP A 74 2.18 -8.14 5.26
CA ASP A 74 2.35 -9.47 4.66
C ASP A 74 1.05 -9.99 4.03
N THR A 75 -0.10 -9.71 4.64
CA THR A 75 -1.41 -10.04 4.08
C THR A 75 -1.69 -9.22 2.82
N PHE A 76 -1.36 -7.93 2.84
CA PHE A 76 -1.51 -7.04 1.70
C PHE A 76 -0.62 -7.45 0.52
N VAL A 77 0.65 -7.74 0.79
CA VAL A 77 1.61 -8.26 -0.21
C VAL A 77 1.10 -9.59 -0.79
N SER A 78 0.58 -10.48 0.05
CA SER A 78 0.03 -11.76 -0.39
C SER A 78 -1.22 -11.57 -1.25
N MET A 79 -2.06 -10.59 -0.93
CA MET A 79 -3.23 -10.21 -1.73
C MET A 79 -2.80 -9.71 -3.11
N VAL A 80 -1.87 -8.75 -3.19
CA VAL A 80 -1.34 -8.24 -4.47
C VAL A 80 -0.69 -9.37 -5.28
N GLY A 81 0.06 -10.24 -4.63
CA GLY A 81 0.72 -11.38 -5.26
C GLY A 81 -0.23 -12.37 -5.94
N LYS A 82 -1.52 -12.43 -5.57
CA LYS A 82 -2.52 -13.27 -6.25
C LYS A 82 -2.80 -12.80 -7.69
N TYR A 83 -2.59 -11.52 -7.96
CA TYR A 83 -2.90 -10.88 -9.24
C TYR A 83 -1.70 -10.81 -10.18
N MET A 84 -0.49 -10.96 -9.64
CA MET A 84 0.75 -11.02 -10.40
C MET A 84 0.96 -12.45 -10.93
N LYS A 85 0.89 -12.63 -12.26
CA LYS A 85 1.07 -13.93 -12.93
C LYS A 85 2.54 -14.30 -13.12
#